data_AF-A0A3B9CPU8-F1
#
_entry.id   AF-A0A3B9CPU8-F1
#
_cell.length_a   1.000
_cell.length_b   1.000
_cell.length_c   1.000
_cell.angle_alpha   90.00
_cell.angle_beta   90.00
_cell.angle_gamma   90.00
#
_symmetry.space_group_name_H-M   'P 1'
#
loop_
_entity.id
_entity.type
_entity.pdbx_description
1 polymer ?
#
loop_
_entity_poly.entity_id
_entity_poly.type
_entity_poly.pdbx_seq_one_letter_code
_entity_poly.pdbx_strand_id
1 'polypeptide(L)'
;MLPLIEHRDHQMQKYRTDKTWEWNLQNAPAPVQVDTVPSLNGRWNWCGIPVRSPMGISAGPLLNSGWILQYAAAGFDILVYKTVRSVARACYDLPNLVPVEVSSLKEAGSIVPEKSEMSGSWAVSFGMPSVTPEAWQKDIQRTKSMLASGQVLVVSVVATAAPSLEGEAALEQLADDFADCA
;
A
#
# COMPACT_ATOMS: atom_id res chain seq x y z
N MET A 1 -10.84 -20.54 7.46
CA MET A 1 -11.30 -19.47 6.56
C MET A 1 -12.50 -18.83 7.24
N LEU A 2 -12.39 -17.58 7.71
CA LEU A 2 -13.46 -16.90 8.43
C LEU A 2 -14.55 -16.48 7.43
N PRO A 3 -15.82 -16.89 7.59
CA PRO A 3 -16.93 -16.58 6.67
C PRO A 3 -17.26 -15.09 6.50
N LEU A 4 -16.54 -14.20 7.20
CA LEU A 4 -16.83 -12.76 7.30
C LEU A 4 -16.22 -11.91 6.17
N ILE A 5 -15.30 -12.46 5.37
CA ILE A 5 -14.65 -11.70 4.28
C ILE A 5 -15.55 -11.64 3.03
N GLU A 6 -16.31 -12.70 2.72
CA GLU A 6 -17.09 -12.79 1.47
C GLU A 6 -18.27 -11.80 1.41
N HIS A 7 -18.95 -11.53 2.54
CA HIS A 7 -20.08 -10.60 2.55
C HIS A 7 -19.69 -9.12 2.43
N ARG A 8 -18.41 -8.77 2.65
CA ARG A 8 -17.92 -7.37 2.61
C ARG A 8 -17.39 -6.95 1.24
N ASP A 9 -17.12 -7.92 0.37
CA ASP A 9 -16.38 -7.72 -0.88
C ASP A 9 -17.18 -6.95 -1.95
N HIS A 10 -18.50 -6.84 -1.77
CA HIS A 10 -19.41 -6.13 -2.68
C HIS A 10 -19.52 -4.62 -2.45
N GLN A 11 -19.02 -4.10 -1.31
CA GLN A 11 -19.11 -2.67 -0.98
C GLN A 11 -17.76 -1.93 -0.97
N MET A 12 -16.65 -2.66 -0.94
CA MET A 12 -15.32 -2.05 -1.00
C MET A 12 -14.89 -1.85 -2.45
N GLN A 13 -14.44 -0.64 -2.76
CA GLN A 13 -13.83 -0.38 -4.04
C GLN A 13 -12.45 -1.06 -4.10
N LYS A 14 -12.17 -1.72 -5.24
CA LYS A 14 -10.92 -2.43 -5.52
C LYS A 14 -10.06 -1.62 -6.49
N TYR A 15 -8.74 -1.79 -6.39
CA TYR A 15 -7.81 -1.22 -7.37
C TYR A 15 -8.12 -1.76 -8.77
N ARG A 16 -8.23 -0.87 -9.75
CA ARG A 16 -8.49 -1.23 -11.15
C ARG A 16 -7.18 -1.49 -11.88
N THR A 17 -6.97 -2.75 -12.26
CA THR A 17 -5.78 -3.21 -13.01
C THR A 17 -5.76 -2.72 -14.46
N ASP A 18 -6.93 -2.35 -15.01
CA ASP A 18 -7.08 -1.78 -16.35
C ASP A 18 -6.93 -0.25 -16.38
N LYS A 19 -6.58 0.37 -15.24
CA LYS A 19 -6.40 1.81 -15.09
C LYS A 19 -5.02 2.13 -14.54
N THR A 20 -4.52 3.31 -14.90
CA THR A 20 -3.21 3.77 -14.45
C THR A 20 -3.21 3.96 -12.93
N TRP A 21 -2.01 4.01 -12.35
CA TRP A 21 -1.84 4.29 -10.94
C TRP A 21 -2.41 5.66 -10.55
N GLU A 22 -2.21 6.66 -11.40
CA GLU A 22 -2.73 8.02 -11.23
C GLU A 22 -4.26 8.05 -11.27
N TRP A 23 -4.88 7.23 -12.13
CA TRP A 23 -6.34 7.11 -12.15
C TRP A 23 -6.84 6.51 -10.82
N ASN A 24 -6.22 5.45 -10.31
CA ASN A 24 -6.60 4.85 -9.02
C ASN A 24 -6.34 5.79 -7.84
N LEU A 25 -5.31 6.64 -7.93
CA LEU A 25 -5.04 7.68 -6.95
C LEU A 25 -6.13 8.75 -6.95
N GLN A 26 -6.53 9.24 -8.13
CA GLN A 26 -7.55 10.29 -8.29
C GLN A 26 -8.97 9.79 -8.00
N ASN A 27 -9.24 8.52 -8.27
CA ASN A 27 -10.53 7.88 -8.07
C ASN A 27 -10.49 7.02 -6.80
N ALA A 28 -9.93 7.54 -5.72
CA ALA A 28 -9.89 6.83 -4.44
C ALA A 28 -11.32 6.58 -3.90
N PRO A 29 -11.52 5.52 -3.11
CA PRO A 29 -12.82 5.21 -2.53
C PRO A 29 -13.36 6.37 -1.69
N ALA A 30 -14.67 6.59 -1.77
CA ALA A 30 -15.36 7.45 -0.81
C ALA A 30 -15.31 6.81 0.59
N PRO A 31 -15.39 7.60 1.68
CA PRO A 31 -15.47 7.05 3.03
C PRO A 31 -16.63 6.06 3.15
N VAL A 32 -16.32 4.81 3.48
CA VAL A 32 -17.32 3.75 3.69
C VAL A 32 -17.65 3.68 5.18
N GLN A 33 -18.94 3.59 5.50
CA GLN A 33 -19.40 3.19 6.83
C GLN A 33 -19.69 1.70 6.80
N VAL A 34 -19.06 0.94 7.70
CA VAL A 34 -19.30 -0.49 7.85
C VAL A 34 -20.14 -0.68 9.11
N ASP A 35 -21.34 -1.26 8.97
CA ASP A 35 -22.33 -1.34 10.05
C ASP A 35 -21.78 -2.00 11.32
N THR A 36 -21.01 -3.08 11.17
CA THR A 36 -20.35 -3.74 12.28
C THR A 36 -18.99 -4.32 11.89
N VAL A 37 -17.97 -3.96 12.69
CA VAL A 37 -16.66 -4.62 12.68
C VAL A 37 -16.57 -5.52 13.90
N PRO A 38 -16.40 -6.85 13.73
CA PRO A 38 -16.19 -7.75 14.83
C PRO A 38 -14.99 -7.33 15.67
N SER A 39 -15.18 -7.18 16.98
CA SER A 39 -14.10 -6.95 17.92
C SER A 39 -13.32 -8.24 18.15
N LEU A 40 -11.98 -8.17 18.07
CA LEU A 40 -11.11 -9.27 18.46
C LEU A 40 -10.72 -9.12 19.93
N ASN A 41 -11.06 -10.11 20.75
CA ASN A 41 -10.70 -10.12 22.16
C ASN A 41 -9.17 -10.20 22.33
N GLY A 42 -8.61 -9.36 23.21
CA GLY A 42 -7.19 -9.37 23.53
C GLY A 42 -6.64 -7.98 23.85
N ARG A 43 -5.35 -7.95 24.23
CA ARG A 43 -4.56 -6.72 24.29
C ARG A 43 -3.49 -6.83 23.24
N TRP A 44 -3.44 -5.85 22.35
CA TRP A 44 -2.56 -5.87 21.19
C TRP A 44 -1.61 -4.68 21.23
N ASN A 45 -0.41 -4.91 20.72
CA ASN A 45 0.63 -3.91 20.64
C ASN A 45 1.39 -4.10 19.33
N TRP A 46 1.74 -2.99 18.68
CA TRP A 46 2.56 -2.97 17.48
C TRP A 46 3.68 -1.96 17.67
N CYS A 47 4.93 -2.44 17.67
CA CYS A 47 6.12 -1.61 17.87
C CYS A 47 6.05 -0.70 19.13
N GLY A 48 5.49 -1.19 20.23
CA GLY A 48 5.30 -0.40 21.45
C GLY A 48 4.00 0.40 21.50
N ILE A 49 3.24 0.49 20.40
CA ILE A 49 2.00 1.27 20.30
C ILE A 49 0.79 0.35 20.56
N PRO A 50 -0.12 0.69 21.50
CA PRO A 50 -1.37 -0.03 21.69
C PRO A 50 -2.27 0.05 20.45
N VAL A 51 -2.80 -1.09 20.00
CA VAL A 51 -3.73 -1.17 18.85
C VAL A 51 -4.98 -1.95 19.23
N ARG A 52 -6.10 -1.71 18.53
CA ARG A 52 -7.38 -2.38 18.84
C ARG A 52 -7.41 -3.85 18.41
N SER A 53 -6.62 -4.20 17.40
CA SER A 53 -6.50 -5.57 16.88
C SER A 53 -5.15 -5.79 16.21
N PRO A 54 -4.74 -7.04 15.94
CA PRO A 54 -3.51 -7.34 15.22
C PRO A 54 -3.69 -7.25 13.69
N MET A 55 -4.85 -6.79 13.21
CA MET A 55 -5.18 -6.78 11.78
C MET A 55 -4.46 -5.64 11.08
N GLY A 56 -3.50 -6.00 10.23
CA GLY A 56 -2.75 -5.07 9.40
C GLY A 56 -3.01 -5.24 7.91
N ILE A 57 -2.85 -4.16 7.16
CA ILE A 57 -2.88 -4.17 5.70
C ILE A 57 -1.64 -3.47 5.13
N SER A 58 -1.03 -4.09 4.12
CA SER A 58 0.21 -3.64 3.51
C SER A 58 0.01 -2.44 2.57
N ALA A 59 1.13 -1.81 2.19
CA ALA A 59 1.17 -0.57 1.41
C ALA A 59 0.55 -0.63 0.00
N GLY A 60 0.50 -1.83 -0.60
CA GLY A 60 0.14 -2.02 -2.01
C GLY A 60 -1.13 -1.30 -2.45
N PRO A 61 -2.29 -1.58 -1.84
CA PRO A 61 -3.57 -0.96 -2.22
C PRO A 61 -3.81 0.44 -1.63
N LEU A 62 -2.96 0.92 -0.71
CA LEU A 62 -3.27 2.08 0.14
C LEU A 62 -2.66 3.38 -0.37
N LEU A 63 -3.11 3.83 -1.56
CA LEU A 63 -2.46 4.91 -2.31
C LEU A 63 -2.53 6.29 -1.65
N ASN A 64 -3.59 6.55 -0.89
CA ASN A 64 -3.85 7.83 -0.21
C ASN A 64 -4.89 7.64 0.91
N SER A 65 -5.32 8.76 1.51
CA SER A 65 -6.31 8.77 2.59
C SER A 65 -7.60 8.00 2.28
N GLY A 66 -8.11 8.08 1.05
CA GLY A 66 -9.38 7.42 0.69
C GLY A 66 -9.28 5.90 0.78
N TRP A 67 -8.19 5.35 0.24
CA TRP A 67 -7.89 3.92 0.35
C TRP A 67 -7.64 3.51 1.81
N ILE A 68 -6.83 4.28 2.57
CA ILE A 68 -6.57 4.00 3.98
C ILE A 68 -7.87 3.95 4.79
N LEU A 69 -8.74 4.95 4.63
CA LEU A 69 -9.96 5.08 5.41
C LEU A 69 -10.98 3.99 5.11
N GLN A 70 -11.05 3.50 3.86
CA GLN A 70 -11.87 2.34 3.53
C GLN A 70 -11.45 1.10 4.33
N TYR A 71 -10.15 0.81 4.40
CA TYR A 71 -9.66 -0.35 5.15
C TYR A 71 -9.69 -0.13 6.67
N ALA A 72 -9.48 1.10 7.13
CA ALA A 72 -9.69 1.48 8.51
C ALA A 72 -11.14 1.20 8.96
N ALA A 73 -12.12 1.56 8.14
CA ALA A 73 -13.54 1.28 8.38
C ALA A 73 -13.86 -0.23 8.30
N ALA A 74 -13.12 -0.99 7.48
CA ALA A 74 -13.27 -2.44 7.40
C ALA A 74 -12.71 -3.20 8.63
N GLY A 75 -12.02 -2.50 9.54
CA GLY A 75 -11.50 -3.07 10.79
C GLY A 75 -10.00 -3.35 10.83
N PHE A 76 -9.24 -2.83 9.86
CA PHE A 76 -7.78 -2.84 9.95
C PHE A 76 -7.30 -1.73 10.89
N ASP A 77 -6.37 -2.08 11.78
CA ASP A 77 -5.83 -1.17 12.79
C ASP A 77 -4.36 -0.83 12.56
N ILE A 78 -3.65 -1.59 11.72
CA ILE A 78 -2.29 -1.26 11.28
C ILE A 78 -2.34 -1.00 9.78
N LEU A 79 -2.28 0.27 9.39
CA LEU A 79 -2.55 0.74 8.04
C LEU A 79 -1.24 1.25 7.43
N VAL A 80 -0.67 0.52 6.48
CA VAL A 80 0.59 0.92 5.85
C VAL A 80 0.30 1.80 4.64
N TYR A 81 0.62 3.09 4.73
CA TYR A 81 0.55 4.03 3.62
C TYR A 81 1.47 3.58 2.47
N LYS A 82 1.06 3.83 1.23
CA LYS A 82 1.85 3.55 0.03
C LYS A 82 3.30 4.07 0.20
N THR A 83 4.28 3.26 -0.20
CA THR A 83 5.69 3.68 -0.16
C THR A 83 5.91 4.98 -0.93
N VAL A 84 6.46 6.00 -0.27
CA VAL A 84 6.76 7.32 -0.84
C VAL A 84 8.25 7.53 -1.03
N ARG A 85 8.60 8.59 -1.74
CA ARG A 85 9.97 9.04 -2.04
C ARG A 85 10.13 10.53 -1.71
N SER A 86 11.38 10.95 -1.56
CA SER A 86 11.81 12.36 -1.48
C SER A 86 11.50 13.17 -2.75
N VAL A 87 11.18 12.50 -3.85
CA VAL A 87 10.83 13.11 -5.14
C VAL A 87 9.64 12.39 -5.78
N ALA A 88 8.91 13.10 -6.66
CA ALA A 88 7.87 12.45 -7.44
C ALA A 88 8.46 11.41 -8.41
N ARG A 89 7.75 10.30 -8.60
CA ARG A 89 8.11 9.24 -9.54
C ARG A 89 6.86 8.66 -10.18
N ALA A 90 6.80 8.66 -11.50
CA ALA A 90 5.72 8.06 -12.26
C ALA A 90 5.69 6.54 -12.08
N CYS A 91 4.49 5.96 -12.20
CA CYS A 91 4.33 4.51 -12.28
C CYS A 91 4.78 4.00 -13.65
N TYR A 92 5.24 2.75 -13.74
CA TYR A 92 5.42 2.11 -15.05
C TYR A 92 4.08 1.90 -15.76
N ASP A 93 4.13 1.84 -17.08
CA ASP A 93 2.95 1.70 -17.94
C ASP A 93 2.21 0.38 -17.70
N LEU A 94 0.94 0.34 -18.12
CA LEU A 94 0.14 -0.87 -18.08
C LEU A 94 0.64 -1.89 -19.12
N PRO A 95 0.51 -3.21 -18.85
CA PRO A 95 0.06 -3.79 -17.59
C PRO A 95 1.19 -3.81 -16.54
N ASN A 96 0.89 -3.34 -15.33
CA ASN A 96 1.84 -3.31 -14.21
C ASN A 96 1.35 -4.09 -12.96
N LEU A 97 0.20 -4.74 -13.10
CA LEU A 97 -0.42 -5.62 -12.10
C LEU A 97 -1.21 -6.71 -12.83
N VAL A 98 -0.66 -7.92 -12.90
CA VAL A 98 -1.22 -9.03 -13.70
C VAL A 98 -1.45 -10.27 -12.82
N PRO A 99 -2.64 -10.88 -12.82
CA PRO A 99 -2.86 -12.13 -12.09
C PRO A 99 -2.08 -13.23 -12.79
N VAL A 100 -1.43 -14.09 -12.03
CA VAL A 100 -0.54 -15.12 -12.58
C VAL A 100 -0.75 -16.46 -11.92
N GLU A 101 -0.54 -17.53 -12.69
CA GLU A 101 -0.51 -18.89 -12.17
C GLU A 101 0.91 -19.24 -11.73
N VAL A 102 1.17 -19.09 -10.43
CA VAL A 102 2.48 -19.41 -9.86
C VAL A 102 2.43 -20.80 -9.23
N SER A 103 3.21 -21.71 -9.78
CA SER A 103 3.64 -22.93 -9.10
C SER A 103 5.05 -22.71 -8.52
N SER A 104 5.75 -23.77 -8.10
CA SER A 104 7.13 -23.64 -7.64
C SER A 104 8.03 -23.11 -8.77
N LEU A 105 8.48 -21.86 -8.64
CA LEU A 105 9.50 -21.27 -9.53
C LEU A 105 10.85 -21.92 -9.22
N LYS A 106 11.38 -22.70 -10.17
CA LYS A 106 12.64 -23.45 -10.00
C LYS A 106 13.82 -22.80 -10.70
N GLU A 107 13.57 -21.98 -11.71
CA GLU A 107 14.60 -21.40 -12.58
C GLU A 107 14.38 -19.89 -12.74
N ALA A 108 15.47 -19.13 -12.67
CA ALA A 108 15.42 -17.70 -12.92
C ALA A 108 15.11 -17.44 -14.41
N GLY A 109 14.22 -16.49 -14.68
CA GLY A 109 13.81 -16.15 -16.05
C GLY A 109 12.69 -17.03 -16.62
N SER A 110 12.15 -17.99 -15.86
CA SER A 110 10.96 -18.73 -16.30
C SER A 110 9.77 -17.79 -16.54
N ILE A 111 9.05 -18.04 -17.63
CA ILE A 111 7.81 -17.32 -17.97
C ILE A 111 6.69 -17.86 -17.10
N VAL A 112 5.94 -16.96 -16.47
CA VAL A 112 4.76 -17.30 -15.66
C VAL A 112 3.51 -17.00 -16.47
N PRO A 113 2.59 -17.97 -16.64
CA PRO A 113 1.33 -17.73 -17.36
C PRO A 113 0.47 -16.69 -16.66
N GLU A 114 -0.09 -15.77 -17.46
CA GLU A 114 -1.10 -14.82 -17.01
C GLU A 114 -2.45 -15.52 -16.82
N LYS A 115 -3.28 -14.99 -15.91
CA LYS A 115 -4.68 -15.40 -15.73
C LYS A 115 -5.60 -14.20 -15.98
N SER A 116 -6.80 -14.50 -16.46
CA SER A 116 -7.86 -13.48 -16.61
C SER A 116 -8.42 -13.00 -15.27
N GLU A 117 -8.34 -13.83 -14.23
CA GLU A 117 -8.91 -13.55 -12.92
C GLU A 117 -7.90 -13.82 -11.79
N MET A 118 -8.02 -13.03 -10.72
CA MET A 118 -7.18 -13.17 -9.55
C MET A 118 -7.66 -14.31 -8.65
N SER A 119 -6.84 -15.36 -8.55
CA SER A 119 -7.11 -16.52 -7.68
C SER A 119 -5.90 -16.94 -6.83
N GLY A 120 -4.90 -16.07 -6.65
CA GLY A 120 -3.70 -16.43 -5.90
C GLY A 120 -2.61 -15.37 -5.91
N SER A 121 -1.81 -15.33 -6.98
CA SER A 121 -0.61 -14.49 -7.07
C SER A 121 -0.74 -13.37 -8.10
N TRP A 122 -0.04 -12.27 -7.83
CA TRP A 122 0.11 -11.14 -8.74
C TRP A 122 1.57 -11.00 -9.18
N ALA A 123 1.80 -10.74 -10.46
CA ALA A 123 3.03 -10.10 -10.93
C ALA A 123 2.85 -8.59 -10.84
N VAL A 124 3.80 -7.90 -10.20
CA VAL A 124 3.70 -6.46 -9.89
C VAL A 124 4.95 -5.74 -10.40
N SER A 125 4.74 -4.67 -11.18
CA SER A 125 5.82 -3.84 -11.72
C SER A 125 5.50 -2.34 -11.60
N PHE A 126 4.92 -1.89 -10.48
CA PHE A 126 4.59 -0.46 -10.33
C PHE A 126 5.82 0.48 -10.33
N GLY A 127 7.01 -0.01 -9.98
CA GLY A 127 8.23 0.83 -9.91
C GLY A 127 8.30 1.76 -8.70
N MET A 128 7.48 1.51 -7.65
CA MET A 128 7.33 2.35 -6.46
C MET A 128 7.06 3.83 -6.82
N PRO A 129 5.90 4.11 -7.43
CA PRO A 129 5.52 5.47 -7.78
C PRO A 129 5.25 6.28 -6.53
N SER A 130 5.50 7.58 -6.62
CA SER A 130 5.28 8.53 -5.54
C SER A 130 4.77 9.85 -6.12
N VAL A 131 3.79 10.46 -5.47
CA VAL A 131 3.50 11.89 -5.69
C VAL A 131 4.61 12.76 -5.08
N THR A 132 4.53 14.08 -5.24
CA THR A 132 5.49 15.00 -4.64
C THR A 132 5.48 14.92 -3.10
N PRO A 133 6.61 15.20 -2.42
CA PRO A 133 6.70 15.35 -0.97
C PRO A 133 5.56 16.14 -0.35
N GLU A 134 5.27 17.31 -0.89
CA GLU A 134 4.27 18.20 -0.35
C GLU A 134 2.87 17.58 -0.41
N ALA A 135 2.59 16.79 -1.45
CA ALA A 135 1.30 16.15 -1.63
C ALA A 135 1.11 14.98 -0.66
N TRP A 136 2.08 14.06 -0.58
CA TRP A 136 1.95 12.91 0.31
C TRP A 136 2.05 13.31 1.79
N GLN A 137 2.86 14.31 2.15
CA GLN A 137 2.94 14.80 3.53
C GLN A 137 1.61 15.37 4.01
N LYS A 138 0.96 16.20 3.18
CA LYS A 138 -0.37 16.76 3.47
C LYS A 138 -1.42 15.66 3.59
N ASP A 139 -1.39 14.67 2.70
CA ASP A 139 -2.34 13.56 2.73
C ASP A 139 -2.14 12.66 3.96
N ILE A 140 -0.90 12.40 4.38
CA ILE A 140 -0.58 11.67 5.62
C ILE A 140 -1.10 12.42 6.84
N GLN A 141 -0.87 13.74 6.93
CA GLN A 141 -1.38 14.57 8.03
C GLN A 141 -2.90 14.51 8.11
N ARG A 142 -3.58 14.66 6.95
CA ARG A 142 -5.03 14.52 6.85
C ARG A 142 -5.49 13.13 7.30
N THR A 143 -4.85 12.08 6.78
CA THR A 143 -5.18 10.68 7.12
C THR A 143 -5.08 10.45 8.61
N LYS A 144 -3.96 10.84 9.23
CA LYS A 144 -3.73 10.71 10.68
C LYS A 144 -4.82 11.41 11.50
N SER A 145 -5.31 12.57 11.06
CA SER A 145 -6.38 13.31 11.76
C SER A 145 -7.75 12.61 11.71
N MET A 146 -7.95 11.70 10.75
CA MET A 146 -9.22 11.01 10.51
C MET A 146 -9.25 9.58 11.09
N LEU A 147 -8.10 9.05 11.52
CA LEU A 147 -8.02 7.72 12.11
C LEU A 147 -8.56 7.71 13.55
N ALA A 148 -9.26 6.63 13.90
CA ALA A 148 -9.76 6.44 15.25
C ALA A 148 -8.62 6.09 16.22
N SER A 149 -8.83 6.34 17.50
CA SER A 149 -7.89 5.89 18.55
C SER A 149 -7.62 4.39 18.46
N GLY A 150 -6.35 4.01 18.51
CA GLY A 150 -5.89 2.63 18.39
C GLY A 150 -5.78 2.10 16.95
N GLN A 151 -5.99 2.95 15.95
CA GLN A 151 -5.52 2.74 14.57
C GLN A 151 -4.18 3.45 14.38
N VAL A 152 -3.25 2.77 13.74
CA VAL A 152 -1.89 3.24 13.50
C VAL A 152 -1.66 3.38 12.01
N LEU A 153 -1.22 4.57 11.60
CA LEU A 153 -0.73 4.83 10.26
C LEU A 153 0.78 4.57 10.23
N VAL A 154 1.21 3.66 9.37
CA VAL A 154 2.63 3.35 9.11
C VAL A 154 3.00 3.98 7.78
N VAL A 155 4.06 4.79 7.75
CA VAL A 155 4.54 5.41 6.52
C VAL A 155 5.75 4.64 6.02
N SER A 156 5.64 4.09 4.81
CA SER A 156 6.76 3.42 4.15
C SER A 156 7.49 4.44 3.27
N VAL A 157 8.81 4.48 3.35
CA VAL A 157 9.67 5.35 2.54
C VAL A 157 10.70 4.52 1.79
N VAL A 158 11.16 5.02 0.64
CA VAL A 158 12.25 4.41 -0.13
C VAL A 158 13.14 5.49 -0.73
N ALA A 159 14.44 5.26 -0.69
CA ALA A 159 15.40 6.18 -1.29
C ALA A 159 15.35 6.15 -2.82
N THR A 160 15.78 7.26 -3.41
CA THR A 160 15.90 7.51 -4.84
C THR A 160 17.37 7.66 -5.18
N ALA A 161 17.92 6.66 -5.86
CA ALA A 161 19.31 6.66 -6.31
C ALA A 161 19.52 7.75 -7.37
N ALA A 162 20.60 8.53 -7.21
CA ALA A 162 21.11 9.43 -8.24
C ALA A 162 21.82 8.61 -9.34
N PRO A 163 21.31 8.56 -10.58
CA PRO A 163 21.88 7.71 -11.64
C PRO A 163 23.30 8.13 -12.08
N SER A 164 23.74 9.33 -11.72
CA SER A 164 25.05 9.88 -12.07
C SER A 164 26.15 9.53 -11.08
N LEU A 165 25.81 8.90 -9.93
CA LEU A 165 26.78 8.53 -8.90
C LEU A 165 27.03 7.02 -8.94
N GLU A 166 28.25 6.62 -8.60
CA GLU A 166 28.67 5.23 -8.48
C GLU A 166 29.51 5.04 -7.22
N GLY A 167 29.72 3.78 -6.81
CA GLY A 167 30.56 3.44 -5.66
C GLY A 167 30.05 4.00 -4.34
N GLU A 168 30.98 4.39 -3.46
CA GLU A 168 30.68 4.89 -2.11
C GLU A 168 29.81 6.14 -2.12
N ALA A 169 30.06 7.08 -3.04
CA ALA A 169 29.27 8.31 -3.16
C ALA A 169 27.79 8.04 -3.49
N ALA A 170 27.49 6.98 -4.26
CA ALA A 170 26.12 6.57 -4.52
C ALA A 170 25.44 5.98 -3.27
N LEU A 171 26.18 5.25 -2.44
CA LEU A 171 25.66 4.69 -1.19
C LEU A 171 25.39 5.77 -0.16
N GLU A 172 26.29 6.74 -0.02
CA GLU A 172 26.10 7.91 0.86
C GLU A 172 24.87 8.71 0.43
N GLN A 173 24.76 9.07 -0.85
CA GLN A 173 23.59 9.78 -1.36
C GLN A 173 22.28 9.01 -1.13
N LEU A 174 22.29 7.69 -1.33
CA LEU A 174 21.10 6.86 -1.11
C LEU A 174 20.71 6.82 0.37
N ALA A 175 21.68 6.80 1.28
CA ALA A 175 21.43 6.85 2.72
C ALA A 175 20.89 8.22 3.14
N ASP A 176 21.46 9.30 2.62
CA ASP A 176 20.98 10.67 2.88
C ASP A 176 19.55 10.86 2.35
N ASP A 177 19.26 10.40 1.13
CA ASP A 177 17.91 10.50 0.56
C ASP A 177 16.88 9.65 1.33
N PHE A 178 17.28 8.47 1.82
CA PHE A 178 16.43 7.67 2.72
C PHE A 178 16.10 8.44 4.00
N ALA A 179 17.11 9.06 4.61
CA ALA A 179 16.98 9.81 5.86
C ALA A 179 16.14 11.07 5.68
N ASP A 180 16.32 11.81 4.58
CA ASP A 180 15.53 12.99 4.25
C ASP A 180 14.05 12.67 3.96
N CYS A 181 13.79 11.48 3.40
CA CYS A 181 12.42 11.04 3.13
C CYS A 181 11.68 10.57 4.40
N ALA A 182 12.40 10.08 5.42
CA ALA A 182 11.86 9.44 6.63
C ALA A 182 11.38 10.45 7.69
#